data_AF-A0A352KR93-F1
#
_entry.id   AF-A0A352KR93-F1
#
_cell.length_a   1.000
_cell.length_b   1.000
_cell.length_c   1.000
_cell.angle_alpha   90.00
_cell.angle_beta   90.00
_cell.angle_gamma   90.00
#
_symmetry.space_group_name_H-M   'P 1'
#
loop_
_entity.id
_entity.type
_entity.pdbx_description
1 polymer ?
#
loop_
_entity_poly.entity_id
_entity_poly.type
_entity_poly.pdbx_seq_one_letter_code
_entity_poly.pdbx_strand_id
1 'polypeptide(L)'
;MGLTSKLGIIGGRVSIRGNQRYAISSFAKVVTEFSNRFEQISLSSRVSETFNNEDDYPLPDNVNLYSQPNWLSTLDSLRYRESIIKSYRNISPTNQ
;
A
#
# COMPACT_ATOMS: atom_id res chain seq x y z
N MET A 1 -4.70 16.02 29.20
CA MET A 1 -4.46 16.18 27.75
C MET A 1 -4.18 14.80 27.18
N GLY A 2 -5.16 14.23 26.47
CA GLY A 2 -5.01 12.89 25.87
C GLY A 2 -4.07 12.96 24.68
N LEU A 3 -3.19 11.97 24.54
CA LEU A 3 -2.30 11.82 23.39
C LEU A 3 -3.14 11.83 22.10
N THR A 4 -3.04 12.91 21.33
CA THR A 4 -3.51 13.02 19.94
C THR A 4 -2.68 12.09 19.08
N SER A 5 -3.08 10.82 19.05
CA SER A 5 -2.31 9.75 18.41
C SER A 5 -2.48 9.83 16.89
N LYS A 6 -1.35 9.91 16.20
CA LYS A 6 -1.26 9.79 14.74
C LYS A 6 -0.92 8.35 14.39
N LEU A 7 -1.63 7.76 13.43
CA LEU A 7 -1.35 6.41 12.94
C LEU A 7 -0.81 6.44 11.51
N GLY A 8 0.29 5.71 11.25
CA GLY A 8 0.80 5.45 9.92
C GLY A 8 0.40 4.06 9.42
N ILE A 9 -0.16 3.97 8.22
CA ILE A 9 -0.52 2.70 7.54
C ILE A 9 0.20 2.65 6.20
N ILE A 10 0.80 1.50 5.88
CA ILE A 10 1.54 1.27 4.62
C ILE A 10 0.88 0.10 3.88
N GLY A 11 0.36 0.35 2.68
CA GLY A 11 -0.23 -0.68 1.81
C GLY A 11 -1.58 -0.29 1.19
N GLY A 12 -2.18 -1.24 0.48
CA GLY A 12 -3.49 -1.09 -0.17
C GLY A 12 -3.43 -0.51 -1.60
N ARG A 13 -4.59 -0.50 -2.25
CA ARG A 13 -4.85 0.20 -3.51
C ARG A 13 -5.95 1.21 -3.26
N VAL A 14 -5.72 2.44 -3.68
CA VAL A 14 -6.67 3.54 -3.58
C VAL A 14 -7.00 4.04 -4.97
N SER A 15 -8.28 4.21 -5.27
CA SER A 15 -8.79 4.80 -6.50
C SER A 15 -9.35 6.19 -6.23
N ILE A 16 -9.30 7.09 -7.22
CA ILE A 16 -9.88 8.44 -7.11
C ILE A 16 -11.06 8.57 -8.08
N ARG A 17 -12.20 9.06 -7.59
CA ARG A 17 -13.38 9.38 -8.41
C ARG A 17 -13.94 10.73 -7.99
N GLY A 18 -13.84 11.72 -8.87
CA GLY A 18 -14.14 13.12 -8.52
C GLY A 18 -13.25 13.58 -7.36
N ASN A 19 -13.87 14.11 -6.29
CA ASN A 19 -13.15 14.56 -5.09
C ASN A 19 -13.10 13.51 -3.97
N GLN A 20 -13.51 12.27 -4.24
CA GLN A 20 -13.54 11.18 -3.25
C GLN A 20 -12.47 10.12 -3.52
N ARG A 21 -12.03 9.47 -2.44
CA ARG A 21 -11.00 8.43 -2.43
C ARG A 21 -11.63 7.11 -2.03
N TYR A 22 -11.28 6.03 -2.71
CA TYR A 22 -11.89 4.71 -2.54
C TYR A 22 -10.84 3.62 -2.36
N ALA A 23 -11.13 2.57 -1.60
CA ALA A 23 -10.26 1.41 -1.47
C ALA A 23 -11.03 0.09 -1.31
N ILE A 24 -10.37 -1.04 -1.60
CA ILE A 24 -10.96 -2.38 -1.54
C ILE A 24 -11.41 -2.75 -0.11
N SER A 25 -12.63 -3.28 0.00
CA SER A 25 -13.34 -3.72 1.21
C SER A 25 -12.52 -3.99 2.48
N SER A 26 -11.67 -5.02 2.49
CA SER A 26 -10.94 -5.41 3.71
C SER A 26 -9.94 -4.34 4.17
N PHE A 27 -9.30 -3.66 3.22
CA PHE A 27 -8.40 -2.57 3.51
C PHE A 27 -9.15 -1.34 4.01
N ALA A 28 -10.24 -0.98 3.33
CA ALA A 28 -11.07 0.15 3.74
C ALA A 28 -11.70 -0.04 5.13
N LYS A 29 -12.21 -1.23 5.44
CA LYS A 29 -12.77 -1.55 6.78
C LYS A 29 -11.74 -1.35 7.89
N VAL A 30 -10.50 -1.79 7.67
CA VAL A 30 -9.41 -1.59 8.63
C VAL A 30 -9.12 -0.11 8.83
N VAL A 31 -9.02 0.66 7.73
CA VAL A 31 -8.79 2.11 7.80
C VAL A 31 -9.94 2.83 8.51
N THR A 32 -11.19 2.46 8.24
CA THR A 32 -12.38 3.01 8.90
C THR A 32 -12.43 2.70 10.39
N GLU A 33 -12.10 1.47 10.79
CA GLU A 33 -12.06 1.12 12.21
C GLU A 33 -11.01 1.95 12.95
N PHE A 34 -9.84 2.16 12.33
CA PHE A 34 -8.82 3.03 12.91
C PHE A 34 -9.20 4.50 12.87
N SER A 35 -9.90 4.99 11.83
CA SER A 35 -10.25 6.42 11.75
C SER A 35 -11.15 6.87 12.90
N ASN A 36 -11.91 5.95 13.49
CA ASN A 36 -12.74 6.20 14.66
C ASN A 36 -11.93 6.33 15.97
N ARG A 37 -10.68 5.86 15.98
CA ARG A 37 -9.83 5.75 17.18
C ARG A 37 -8.64 6.73 17.17
N PHE A 38 -8.30 7.27 16.00
CA PHE A 38 -7.18 8.18 15.79
C PHE A 38 -7.67 9.48 15.17
N GLU A 39 -7.15 10.61 15.64
CA GLU A 39 -7.49 11.93 15.12
C GLU A 39 -7.05 12.07 13.64
N GLN A 40 -5.88 11.51 13.31
CA GLN A 40 -5.30 11.58 11.98
C GLN A 40 -4.68 10.25 11.58
N ILE A 41 -4.99 9.80 10.36
CA ILE A 41 -4.37 8.65 9.73
C ILE A 41 -3.53 9.13 8.54
N SER A 42 -2.27 8.73 8.51
CA SER A 42 -1.40 8.87 7.36
C SER A 42 -1.32 7.55 6.63
N LEU A 43 -1.88 7.50 5.43
CA LEU A 43 -1.95 6.32 4.59
C LEU A 43 -0.95 6.44 3.45
N SER A 44 0.00 5.50 3.37
CA SER A 44 0.89 5.33 2.22
C SER A 44 0.36 4.20 1.34
N SER A 45 -0.15 4.50 0.14
CA SER A 45 -0.84 3.53 -0.71
C SER A 45 -0.55 3.69 -2.21
N ARG A 46 -0.87 2.67 -3.00
CA ARG A 46 -0.81 2.75 -4.48
C ARG A 46 -2.05 3.46 -4.99
N VAL A 47 -1.85 4.59 -5.66
CA VAL A 47 -2.96 5.36 -6.25
C VAL A 47 -3.19 4.89 -7.69
N SER A 48 -4.39 4.39 -7.95
CA SER A 48 -4.94 4.11 -9.27
C SER A 48 -5.76 5.33 -9.70
N GLU A 49 -5.37 5.96 -10.80
CA GLU A 49 -6.18 7.05 -11.39
C GLU A 49 -7.46 6.52 -12.05
N THR A 50 -7.46 5.24 -12.40
CA THR A 50 -8.63 4.53 -12.92
C THR A 50 -9.41 3.90 -11.77
N PHE A 51 -10.67 4.31 -11.61
CA PHE A 51 -11.64 3.65 -10.75
C PHE A 51 -12.05 2.31 -11.38
N ASN A 52 -11.56 1.21 -10.81
CA ASN A 52 -12.00 -0.12 -11.17
C ASN A 52 -13.25 -0.45 -10.35
N ASN A 53 -14.31 -0.98 -10.95
CA ASN A 53 -15.55 -1.41 -10.26
C ASN A 53 -15.36 -2.65 -9.35
N GLU A 54 -14.23 -2.76 -8.65
CA GLU A 54 -14.06 -3.72 -7.57
C GLU A 54 -14.78 -3.18 -6.31
N ASP A 55 -15.09 -4.03 -5.33
CA ASP A 55 -15.82 -3.67 -4.10
C ASP A 55 -15.12 -2.55 -3.28
N ASP A 56 -15.31 -1.33 -3.75
CA ASP A 56 -14.58 -0.13 -3.37
C ASP A 56 -15.41 0.69 -2.38
N TYR A 57 -14.79 1.05 -1.26
CA TYR A 57 -15.41 1.77 -0.15
C TYR A 57 -14.75 3.14 0.01
N PRO A 58 -15.53 4.20 0.30
CA PRO A 58 -14.97 5.54 0.46
C PRO A 58 -14.07 5.60 1.70
N LEU A 59 -12.92 6.27 1.56
CA LEU A 59 -12.01 6.53 2.68
C LEU A 59 -12.52 7.69 3.55
N PRO A 60 -12.36 7.62 4.88
CA PRO A 60 -12.71 8.70 5.81
C PRO A 60 -11.95 10.01 5.55
N ASP A 61 -12.52 11.14 5.98
CA ASP A 61 -11.97 12.47 5.72
C ASP A 61 -10.67 12.75 6.46
N ASN A 62 -10.48 12.17 7.65
CA ASN A 62 -9.26 12.32 8.46
C ASN A 62 -8.07 11.46 7.99
N VAL A 63 -8.19 10.83 6.83
CA VAL A 63 -7.10 10.11 6.16
C VAL A 63 -6.34 11.07 5.26
N ASN A 64 -5.04 11.20 5.47
CA ASN A 64 -4.10 11.84 4.56
C ASN A 64 -3.41 10.77 3.71
N LEU A 65 -3.44 10.96 2.39
CA LEU A 65 -2.89 9.99 1.44
C LEU A 65 -1.51 10.44 0.95
N TYR A 66 -0.56 9.52 1.03
CA TYR A 66 0.77 9.65 0.46
C TYR A 66 0.90 8.59 -0.62
N SER A 67 1.01 9.02 -1.88
CA SER A 67 1.24 8.09 -2.98
C SER A 67 2.56 7.38 -2.77
N GLN A 68 2.52 6.05 -2.71
CA GLN A 68 3.73 5.28 -2.85
C GLN A 68 4.24 5.43 -4.27
N PRO A 69 5.57 5.51 -4.47
CA PRO A 69 6.13 5.33 -5.80
C PRO A 69 5.58 4.03 -6.41
N ASN A 70 5.62 3.91 -7.73
CA ASN A 70 5.18 2.68 -8.37
C ASN A 70 6.23 1.57 -8.12
N TRP A 71 6.17 0.92 -6.96
CA TRP A 71 7.07 -0.17 -6.54
C TRP A 71 6.77 -1.48 -7.30
N LEU A 72 6.10 -1.43 -8.45
CA LEU A 72 6.04 -2.58 -9.36
C LEU A 72 7.46 -3.07 -9.69
N SER A 73 8.44 -2.17 -9.86
CA SER A 73 9.85 -2.54 -9.99
C SER A 73 10.44 -3.19 -8.73
N THR A 74 10.03 -2.76 -7.54
CA THR A 74 10.51 -3.32 -6.26
C THR A 74 9.82 -4.65 -5.93
N LEU A 75 8.57 -4.87 -6.31
CA LEU A 75 7.92 -6.18 -6.22
C LEU A 75 8.38 -7.13 -7.33
N ASP A 76 8.69 -6.65 -8.53
CA ASP A 76 9.33 -7.46 -9.57
C ASP A 76 10.70 -7.96 -9.08
N SER A 77 11.46 -7.17 -8.33
CA SER A 77 12.70 -7.63 -7.70
C SER A 77 12.49 -8.82 -6.72
N LEU A 78 11.30 -8.91 -6.09
CA LEU A 78 10.90 -10.07 -5.28
C LEU A 78 10.33 -11.22 -6.12
N ARG A 79 9.69 -10.94 -7.26
CA ARG A 79 9.20 -11.95 -8.22
C ARG A 79 10.34 -12.67 -8.92
N TYR A 80 11.44 -11.96 -9.19
CA TYR A 80 12.70 -12.53 -9.68
C TYR A 80 13.59 -13.09 -8.56
N ARG A 81 13.13 -13.14 -7.30
CA ARG A 81 13.95 -13.68 -6.20
C ARG A 81 14.46 -15.08 -6.49
N GLU A 82 13.66 -15.95 -7.11
CA GLU A 82 14.13 -17.26 -7.54
C GLU A 82 15.15 -17.21 -8.69
N SER A 83 14.98 -16.30 -9.65
CA SER A 83 15.92 -16.08 -10.75
C SER A 83 17.27 -15.53 -10.25
N ILE A 84 17.23 -14.59 -9.31
CA ILE A 84 18.39 -13.98 -8.65
C ILE A 84 19.10 -15.01 -7.75
N ILE A 85 18.36 -15.79 -6.95
CA ILE A 85 18.96 -16.86 -6.14
C ILE A 85 19.57 -17.95 -7.04
N LYS A 86 18.91 -18.31 -8.16
CA LYS A 86 19.46 -19.25 -9.16
C LYS A 86 20.72 -18.70 -9.83
N SER A 87 20.78 -17.42 -10.16
CA SER A 87 21.99 -16.82 -10.74
C SER A 87 23.18 -16.88 -9.78
N TYR A 88 22.96 -16.75 -8.46
CA TYR A 88 24.04 -16.91 -7.47
C TYR A 88 24.44 -18.36 -7.22
N ARG A 89 23.55 -19.35 -7.45
CA ARG A 89 23.89 -20.79 -7.36
C ARG A 89 24.66 -21.33 -8.57
N ASN A 90 24.55 -20.67 -9.73
CA ASN A 90 25.36 -21.00 -10.91
C ASN A 90 26.77 -20.40 -10.88
N ILE A 91 27.08 -19.59 -9.86
CA ILE A 91 28.44 -19.11 -9.57
C ILE A 91 29.00 -19.97 -8.44
N SER A 92 29.07 -21.30 -8.65
CA SER A 92 29.98 -22.09 -7.82
C SER A 92 31.42 -21.67 -8.14
N PRO A 93 32.28 -21.48 -7.14
CA PRO A 93 33.65 -21.07 -7.38
C PRO A 93 34.34 -22.14 -8.23
N THR A 94 34.88 -21.73 -9.36
CA THR A 94 35.87 -22.51 -10.08
C THR A 94 37.14 -22.52 -9.24
N ASN A 95 37.15 -23.38 -8.21
CA ASN A 95 38.41 -23.76 -7.55
C ASN A 95 38.98 -24.91 -8.37
N GLN A 96 39.77 -24.55 -9.39
CA GLN A 96 40.91 -25.35 -9.82
C GLN A 96 42.07 -25.10 -8.85
#